data_AF-A0A5D0GER9-F1
#
_entry.id   AF-A0A5D0GER9-F1
#
_cell.length_a   1.000
_cell.length_b   1.000
_cell.length_c   1.000
_cell.angle_alpha   90.00
_cell.angle_beta   90.00
_cell.angle_gamma   90.00
#
_symmetry.space_group_name_H-M   'P 1'
#
loop_
_entity.id
_entity.type
_entity.pdbx_description
1 polymer ?
#
loop_
_entity_poly.entity_id
_entity_poly.type
_entity_poly.pdbx_seq_one_letter_code
_entity_poly.pdbx_strand_id
1 'polypeptide(L)'
;MIHDSIYPSIYNSESYLKTKTFILELEKKYGYEPELKYILLDKSFSNDDLDFFKKELSTLVKNYGFNIIYESESKSYYDAITVGELSEWFKKMYLENHFIWMENNFLKQIDLRKLNELKNHDQLINNYRLTIEKTLELDSIQKNQSYDILHRAFFENLSTLYSITRKYDYYPTAKSFALIQNSFGVVEYHNYQAKPNFEKTWILFYPFYKEAYLKNEIDYIEFKNYDNWSFIHYKKIKFDLINVEEIPLQFNPDLLKIAPIIDPIYKDEIWKEFGWKNNKQ
;
A
#
# COMPACT_ATOMS: atom_id res chain seq x y z
N MET A 1 -9.52 -3.81 9.94
CA MET A 1 -10.51 -4.90 9.71
C MET A 1 -10.18 -5.66 8.42
N ILE A 2 -9.93 -4.96 7.32
CA ILE A 2 -9.43 -5.53 6.05
C ILE A 2 -8.04 -6.15 6.25
N HIS A 3 -7.17 -5.48 7.02
CA HIS A 3 -5.78 -5.94 7.19
C HIS A 3 -5.66 -7.27 7.97
N ASP A 4 -6.35 -7.39 9.10
CA ASP A 4 -6.21 -8.54 10.01
C ASP A 4 -7.01 -9.77 9.57
N SER A 5 -8.04 -9.61 8.72
CA SER A 5 -8.89 -10.72 8.28
C SER A 5 -8.67 -11.16 6.83
N ILE A 6 -8.23 -10.27 5.92
CA ILE A 6 -8.17 -10.56 4.48
C ILE A 6 -6.77 -10.86 3.98
N TYR A 7 -5.76 -10.04 4.32
CA TYR A 7 -4.42 -10.29 3.81
C TYR A 7 -3.89 -11.67 4.21
N PRO A 8 -4.07 -12.15 5.46
CA PRO A 8 -3.69 -13.51 5.83
C PRO A 8 -4.42 -14.60 5.02
N SER A 9 -5.68 -14.38 4.64
CA SER A 9 -6.46 -15.36 3.87
C SER A 9 -6.21 -15.31 2.36
N ILE A 10 -5.90 -14.13 1.81
CA ILE A 10 -5.52 -13.89 0.41
C ILE A 10 -4.28 -14.69 0.01
N TYR A 11 -3.29 -14.78 0.91
CA TYR A 11 -2.04 -15.49 0.63
C TYR A 11 -2.11 -16.99 0.89
N ASN A 12 -3.21 -17.50 1.49
CA ASN A 12 -3.46 -18.93 1.65
C ASN A 12 -4.39 -19.45 0.53
N SER A 13 -3.82 -20.24 -0.40
CA SER A 13 -4.50 -20.76 -1.59
C SER A 13 -5.72 -21.63 -1.31
N GLU A 14 -5.80 -22.28 -0.14
CA GLU A 14 -6.93 -23.16 0.21
C GLU A 14 -8.24 -22.40 0.53
N SER A 15 -8.21 -21.06 0.54
CA SER A 15 -9.33 -20.24 0.99
C SER A 15 -10.01 -19.40 -0.10
N TYR A 16 -9.74 -19.62 -1.40
CA TYR A 16 -10.25 -18.75 -2.48
C TYR A 16 -11.73 -18.37 -2.33
N LEU A 17 -12.63 -19.36 -2.17
CA LEU A 17 -14.07 -19.12 -2.02
C LEU A 17 -14.42 -18.31 -0.76
N LYS A 18 -13.71 -18.55 0.36
CA LYS A 18 -13.89 -17.79 1.61
C LYS A 18 -13.45 -16.35 1.42
N THR A 19 -12.27 -16.13 0.84
CA THR A 19 -11.72 -14.81 0.57
C THR A 19 -12.59 -14.03 -0.43
N LYS A 20 -13.05 -14.68 -1.51
CA LYS A 20 -14.02 -14.11 -2.46
C LYS A 20 -15.31 -13.69 -1.77
N THR A 21 -15.89 -14.57 -0.94
CA THR A 21 -17.14 -14.29 -0.22
C THR A 21 -16.97 -13.11 0.72
N PHE A 22 -15.89 -13.08 1.49
CA PHE A 22 -15.61 -12.00 2.43
C PHE A 22 -15.42 -10.64 1.72
N ILE A 23 -14.69 -10.61 0.60
CA ILE A 23 -14.53 -9.38 -0.20
C ILE A 23 -15.89 -8.93 -0.74
N LEU A 24 -16.71 -9.83 -1.27
CA LEU A 24 -18.06 -9.49 -1.74
C LEU A 24 -18.97 -8.98 -0.62
N GLU A 25 -18.80 -9.47 0.61
CA GLU A 25 -19.54 -8.96 1.78
C GLU A 25 -19.09 -7.57 2.19
N LEU A 26 -17.79 -7.29 2.15
CA LEU A 26 -17.28 -5.94 2.39
C LEU A 26 -17.81 -4.93 1.37
N GLU A 27 -17.90 -5.33 0.10
CA GLU A 27 -18.39 -4.46 -0.96
C GLU A 27 -19.83 -4.00 -0.74
N LYS A 28 -20.65 -4.83 -0.08
CA LYS A 28 -22.02 -4.43 0.31
C LYS A 28 -22.04 -3.25 1.29
N LYS A 29 -20.96 -3.06 2.05
CA LYS A 29 -20.83 -2.01 3.06
C LYS A 29 -20.00 -0.81 2.59
N TYR A 30 -18.94 -1.06 1.82
CA TYR A 30 -17.89 -0.08 1.51
C TYR A 30 -17.76 0.27 0.03
N GLY A 31 -18.64 -0.29 -0.81
CA GLY A 31 -18.56 -0.16 -2.26
C GLY A 31 -17.52 -1.08 -2.87
N TYR A 32 -17.35 -1.02 -4.19
CA TYR A 32 -16.39 -1.87 -4.91
C TYR A 32 -14.96 -1.68 -4.36
N GLU A 33 -14.21 -2.78 -4.22
CA GLU A 33 -12.88 -2.81 -3.59
C GLU A 33 -11.78 -3.12 -4.63
N PRO A 34 -11.27 -2.14 -5.40
CA PRO A 34 -10.50 -2.42 -6.61
C PRO A 34 -9.17 -3.11 -6.34
N GLU A 35 -8.46 -2.76 -5.25
CA GLU A 35 -7.20 -3.40 -4.87
C GLU A 35 -7.41 -4.86 -4.49
N LEU A 36 -8.46 -5.15 -3.70
CA LEU A 36 -8.80 -6.51 -3.30
C LEU A 36 -9.21 -7.35 -4.52
N LYS A 37 -9.92 -6.76 -5.49
CA LYS A 37 -10.29 -7.42 -6.75
C LYS A 37 -9.10 -7.68 -7.64
N TYR A 38 -8.18 -6.72 -7.74
CA TYR A 38 -6.93 -6.88 -8.48
C TYR A 38 -6.11 -8.04 -7.92
N ILE A 39 -5.98 -8.12 -6.59
CA ILE A 39 -5.31 -9.25 -5.92
C ILE A 39 -6.03 -10.57 -6.19
N LEU A 40 -7.37 -10.58 -6.20
CA LEU A 40 -8.17 -11.77 -6.46
C LEU A 40 -8.09 -12.29 -7.90
N LEU A 41 -7.69 -11.49 -8.88
CA LEU A 41 -7.61 -11.93 -10.28
C LEU A 41 -6.77 -13.21 -10.42
N ASP A 42 -5.56 -13.19 -9.85
CA ASP A 42 -4.61 -14.30 -9.90
C ASP A 42 -5.19 -15.58 -9.26
N LYS A 43 -5.86 -15.42 -8.11
CA LYS A 43 -6.50 -16.53 -7.41
C LYS A 43 -7.72 -17.06 -8.15
N SER A 44 -8.55 -16.19 -8.73
CA SER A 44 -9.74 -16.60 -9.48
C SER A 44 -9.35 -17.38 -10.73
N PHE A 45 -8.32 -16.94 -11.45
CA PHE A 45 -7.79 -17.64 -12.60
C PHE A 45 -7.19 -19.00 -12.22
N SER A 46 -6.37 -19.05 -11.16
CA SER A 46 -5.78 -20.30 -10.66
C SER A 46 -6.79 -21.33 -10.13
N ASN A 47 -8.05 -20.94 -9.93
CA ASN A 47 -9.15 -21.81 -9.48
C ASN A 47 -10.22 -22.02 -10.56
N ASP A 48 -9.90 -21.75 -11.84
CA ASP A 48 -10.81 -21.90 -12.98
C ASP A 48 -12.14 -21.10 -12.88
N ASP A 49 -12.21 -20.07 -12.02
CA ASP A 49 -13.37 -19.18 -11.92
C ASP A 49 -13.28 -18.07 -12.98
N LEU A 50 -13.35 -18.50 -14.25
CA LEU A 50 -13.13 -17.65 -15.41
C LEU A 50 -14.20 -16.57 -15.56
N ASP A 51 -15.44 -16.85 -15.17
CA ASP A 51 -16.53 -15.87 -15.24
C ASP A 51 -16.27 -14.70 -14.28
N PHE A 52 -15.85 -15.01 -13.05
CA PHE A 52 -15.44 -13.97 -12.10
C PHE A 52 -14.20 -13.22 -12.60
N PHE A 53 -13.16 -13.94 -13.02
CA PHE A 53 -11.94 -13.34 -13.55
C PHE A 53 -12.24 -12.35 -14.68
N LYS A 54 -12.98 -12.77 -15.71
CA LYS A 54 -13.32 -11.94 -16.87
C LYS A 54 -14.13 -10.71 -16.48
N LYS A 55 -15.13 -10.89 -15.60
CA LYS A 55 -15.98 -9.80 -15.12
C LYS A 55 -15.18 -8.75 -14.35
N GLU A 56 -14.38 -9.19 -13.39
CA GLU A 56 -13.63 -8.28 -12.52
C GLU A 56 -12.50 -7.60 -13.28
N LEU A 57 -11.76 -8.31 -14.14
CA LEU A 57 -10.74 -7.69 -15.00
C LEU A 57 -11.37 -6.63 -15.92
N SER A 58 -12.52 -6.91 -16.52
CA SER A 58 -13.25 -5.91 -17.34
C SER A 58 -13.63 -4.67 -16.54
N THR A 59 -14.08 -4.87 -15.30
CA THR A 59 -14.46 -3.77 -14.39
C THR A 59 -13.24 -2.93 -14.02
N LEU A 60 -12.10 -3.57 -13.71
CA LEU A 60 -10.85 -2.89 -13.37
C LEU A 60 -10.29 -2.09 -14.56
N VAL A 61 -10.37 -2.61 -15.78
CA VAL A 61 -9.96 -1.85 -16.98
C VAL A 61 -10.88 -0.65 -17.19
N LYS A 62 -12.20 -0.86 -17.13
CA LYS A 62 -13.19 0.17 -17.49
C LYS A 62 -13.27 1.31 -16.46
N ASN A 63 -13.25 0.97 -15.18
CA ASN A 63 -13.62 1.88 -14.10
C ASN A 63 -12.47 2.26 -13.17
N TYR A 64 -11.33 1.55 -13.27
CA TYR A 64 -10.20 1.77 -12.36
C TYR A 64 -8.87 1.86 -13.07
N GLY A 65 -8.83 1.78 -14.40
CA GLY A 65 -7.59 2.02 -15.15
C GLY A 65 -6.53 0.95 -15.02
N PHE A 66 -6.91 -0.32 -14.83
CA PHE A 66 -5.98 -1.43 -15.04
C PHE A 66 -5.27 -1.26 -16.39
N ASN A 67 -3.95 -1.37 -16.37
CA ASN A 67 -3.10 -1.21 -17.54
C ASN A 67 -2.12 -2.38 -17.65
N ILE A 68 -2.14 -3.07 -18.79
CA ILE A 68 -1.29 -4.24 -19.01
C ILE A 68 0.21 -3.93 -18.91
N ILE A 69 0.62 -2.68 -19.17
CA ILE A 69 2.02 -2.24 -19.08
C ILE A 69 2.58 -2.37 -17.66
N TYR A 70 1.73 -2.27 -16.64
CA TYR A 70 2.14 -2.40 -15.24
C TYR A 70 1.94 -3.80 -14.68
N GLU A 71 1.40 -4.73 -15.48
CA GLU A 71 1.12 -6.07 -15.02
C GLU A 71 2.38 -6.93 -14.99
N SER A 72 2.56 -7.70 -13.91
CA SER A 72 3.71 -8.59 -13.80
C SER A 72 3.52 -9.84 -14.65
N GLU A 73 4.56 -10.18 -15.41
CA GLU A 73 4.65 -11.45 -16.16
C GLU A 73 4.60 -12.69 -15.24
N SER A 74 4.84 -12.52 -13.93
CA SER A 74 4.77 -13.61 -12.95
C SER A 74 3.35 -14.03 -12.56
N LYS A 75 2.32 -13.30 -13.02
CA LYS A 75 0.91 -13.59 -12.72
C LYS A 75 0.45 -14.82 -13.49
N SER A 76 -0.33 -15.68 -12.82
CA SER A 76 -0.76 -16.96 -13.39
C SER A 76 -1.56 -16.82 -14.69
N TYR A 77 -2.24 -15.68 -14.87
CA TYR A 77 -3.06 -15.40 -16.05
C TYR A 77 -2.35 -14.61 -17.15
N TYR A 78 -1.11 -14.13 -16.93
CA TYR A 78 -0.48 -13.16 -17.83
C TYR A 78 -0.35 -13.71 -19.26
N ASP A 79 0.18 -14.92 -19.40
CA ASP A 79 0.32 -15.56 -20.72
C ASP A 79 -1.05 -15.85 -21.35
N ALA A 80 -2.03 -16.30 -20.56
CA ALA A 80 -3.38 -16.58 -21.03
C ALA A 80 -4.03 -15.37 -21.71
N ILE A 81 -3.88 -14.17 -21.13
CA ILE A 81 -4.48 -12.93 -21.65
C ILE A 81 -3.62 -12.23 -22.72
N THR A 82 -2.33 -12.53 -22.83
CA THR A 82 -1.45 -11.87 -23.81
C THR A 82 -1.28 -12.68 -25.09
N VAL A 83 -1.03 -13.99 -24.97
CA VAL A 83 -0.71 -14.89 -26.09
C VAL A 83 -1.51 -16.20 -26.09
N GLY A 84 -2.16 -16.55 -24.98
CA GLY A 84 -2.89 -17.80 -24.79
C GLY A 84 -4.38 -17.74 -25.13
N GLU A 85 -5.16 -18.63 -24.52
CA GLU A 85 -6.56 -18.90 -24.87
C GLU A 85 -7.51 -17.73 -24.61
N LEU A 86 -7.13 -16.78 -23.74
CA LEU A 86 -7.91 -15.59 -23.45
C LEU A 86 -7.44 -14.36 -24.23
N SER A 87 -6.40 -14.46 -25.06
CA SER A 87 -5.75 -13.32 -25.72
C SER A 87 -6.70 -12.51 -26.60
N GLU A 88 -7.49 -13.17 -27.45
CA GLU A 88 -8.41 -12.49 -28.34
C GLU A 88 -9.52 -11.76 -27.57
N TRP A 89 -10.10 -12.44 -26.57
CA TRP A 89 -11.09 -11.84 -25.68
C TRP A 89 -10.51 -10.64 -24.92
N PHE A 90 -9.34 -10.80 -24.31
CA PHE A 90 -8.72 -9.76 -23.50
C PHE A 90 -8.38 -8.54 -24.34
N LYS A 91 -7.76 -8.70 -25.52
CA LYS A 91 -7.43 -7.57 -26.40
C LYS A 91 -8.66 -6.76 -26.79
N LYS A 92 -9.75 -7.43 -27.17
CA LYS A 92 -11.01 -6.75 -27.51
C LYS A 92 -11.59 -6.00 -26.30
N MET A 93 -11.78 -6.71 -25.19
CA MET A 93 -12.30 -6.16 -23.94
C MET A 93 -11.44 -4.99 -23.44
N TYR A 94 -10.12 -5.14 -23.49
CA TYR A 94 -9.16 -4.16 -23.00
C TYR A 94 -9.24 -2.88 -23.82
N LEU A 95 -9.20 -2.97 -25.16
CA LEU A 95 -9.29 -1.78 -26.00
C LEU A 95 -10.62 -1.05 -25.76
N GLU A 96 -11.76 -1.76 -25.82
CA GLU A 96 -13.08 -1.16 -25.62
C GLU A 96 -13.19 -0.44 -24.26
N ASN A 97 -12.80 -1.12 -23.17
CA ASN A 97 -12.95 -0.57 -21.82
C ASN A 97 -11.88 0.47 -21.46
N HIS A 98 -10.65 0.32 -21.95
CA HIS A 98 -9.57 1.26 -21.66
C HIS A 98 -9.84 2.61 -22.32
N PHE A 99 -10.42 2.64 -23.52
CA PHE A 99 -10.87 3.90 -24.12
C PHE A 99 -11.91 4.61 -23.25
N ILE A 100 -12.91 3.89 -22.73
CA ILE A 100 -13.93 4.45 -21.82
C ILE A 100 -13.27 5.05 -20.57
N TRP A 101 -12.30 4.35 -19.98
CA TRP A 101 -11.57 4.88 -18.82
C TRP A 101 -10.81 6.17 -19.17
N MET A 102 -10.14 6.18 -20.32
CA MET A 102 -9.28 7.27 -20.76
C MET A 102 -10.04 8.56 -21.07
N GLU A 103 -11.28 8.47 -21.56
CA GLU A 103 -12.14 9.65 -21.84
C GLU A 103 -12.23 10.60 -20.63
N ASN A 104 -12.26 10.04 -19.42
CA ASN A 104 -12.40 10.81 -18.19
C ASN A 104 -11.10 10.95 -17.39
N ASN A 105 -10.05 10.19 -17.73
CA ASN A 105 -8.84 10.06 -16.92
C ASN A 105 -7.53 10.31 -17.68
N PHE A 106 -7.59 10.91 -18.88
CA PHE A 106 -6.40 11.21 -19.69
C PHE A 106 -5.37 12.06 -18.92
N LEU A 107 -5.82 13.07 -18.18
CA LEU A 107 -4.92 13.96 -17.41
C LEU A 107 -4.22 13.26 -16.25
N LYS A 108 -4.77 12.15 -15.75
CA LYS A 108 -4.18 11.36 -14.66
C LYS A 108 -3.02 10.48 -15.12
N GLN A 109 -2.87 10.20 -16.42
CA GLN A 109 -1.94 9.17 -16.90
C GLN A 109 -0.48 9.43 -16.53
N ILE A 110 -0.04 10.69 -16.57
CA ILE A 110 1.33 11.06 -16.17
C ILE A 110 1.55 10.79 -14.68
N ASP A 111 0.57 11.13 -13.84
CA ASP A 111 0.68 10.94 -12.40
C ASP A 111 0.51 9.47 -12.01
N LEU A 112 -0.38 8.73 -12.67
CA LEU A 112 -0.53 7.28 -12.50
C LEU A 112 0.76 6.55 -12.85
N ARG A 113 1.43 6.96 -13.93
CA ARG A 113 2.75 6.43 -14.29
C ARG A 113 3.77 6.68 -13.18
N LYS A 114 3.87 7.92 -12.69
CA LYS A 114 4.79 8.27 -11.59
C LYS A 114 4.51 7.42 -10.35
N LEU A 115 3.25 7.26 -9.96
CA LEU A 115 2.86 6.44 -8.80
C LEU A 115 3.29 4.97 -8.97
N ASN A 116 3.14 4.39 -10.15
CA ASN A 116 3.59 3.01 -10.42
C ASN A 116 5.12 2.87 -10.50
N GLU A 117 5.86 3.94 -10.80
CA GLU A 117 7.33 3.94 -10.86
C GLU A 117 8.00 4.14 -9.48
N LEU A 118 7.29 4.74 -8.52
CA LEU A 118 7.79 5.07 -7.18
C LEU A 118 8.50 3.90 -6.48
N LYS A 119 7.86 2.72 -6.48
CA LYS A 119 8.41 1.49 -5.89
C LYS A 119 9.73 1.10 -6.54
N ASN A 120 9.80 1.16 -7.87
CA ASN A 120 11.00 0.75 -8.61
C ASN A 120 12.16 1.70 -8.34
N HIS A 121 11.91 3.02 -8.31
CA HIS A 121 12.93 3.99 -7.94
C HIS A 121 13.45 3.77 -6.52
N ASP A 122 12.55 3.57 -5.57
CA ASP A 122 12.89 3.31 -4.18
C ASP A 122 13.75 2.04 -4.01
N GLN A 123 13.30 0.93 -4.61
CA GLN A 123 14.03 -0.35 -4.54
C GLN A 123 15.37 -0.30 -5.27
N LEU A 124 15.47 0.44 -6.38
CA LEU A 124 16.73 0.63 -7.09
C LEU A 124 17.77 1.29 -6.18
N ILE A 125 17.39 2.39 -5.51
CA ILE A 125 18.28 3.10 -4.58
C ILE A 125 18.72 2.18 -3.44
N ASN A 126 17.78 1.46 -2.82
CA ASN A 126 18.09 0.54 -1.72
C ASN A 126 19.01 -0.61 -2.16
N ASN A 127 18.79 -1.18 -3.35
CA ASN A 127 19.62 -2.25 -3.90
C ASN A 127 21.05 -1.79 -4.21
N TYR A 128 21.23 -0.57 -4.72
CA TYR A 128 22.56 0.02 -4.92
C TYR A 128 23.28 0.19 -3.57
N ARG A 129 22.61 0.71 -2.54
CA ARG A 129 23.17 0.83 -1.19
C ARG A 129 23.64 -0.52 -0.65
N LEU A 130 22.77 -1.53 -0.72
CA LEU A 130 23.07 -2.89 -0.25
C LEU A 130 24.26 -3.51 -1.01
N THR A 131 24.37 -3.27 -2.31
CA THR A 131 25.50 -3.73 -3.12
C THR A 131 26.80 -3.07 -2.66
N ILE A 132 26.81 -1.75 -2.50
CA ILE A 132 28.00 -1.00 -2.05
C ILE A 132 28.46 -1.51 -0.68
N GLU A 133 27.55 -1.67 0.29
CA GLU A 133 27.89 -2.15 1.63
C GLU A 133 28.42 -3.59 1.67
N LYS A 134 27.98 -4.45 0.74
CA LYS A 134 28.45 -5.83 0.65
C LYS A 134 29.79 -5.95 -0.07
N THR A 135 30.07 -5.06 -1.02
CA THR A 135 31.27 -5.12 -1.86
C THR A 135 32.43 -4.32 -1.29
N LEU A 136 32.15 -3.24 -0.57
CA LEU A 136 33.17 -2.38 0.02
C LEU A 136 33.21 -2.55 1.54
N GLU A 137 34.41 -2.70 2.10
CA GLU A 137 34.62 -2.63 3.55
C GLU A 137 34.54 -1.16 4.01
N LEU A 138 33.30 -0.64 4.11
CA LEU A 138 33.07 0.72 4.58
C LEU A 138 33.31 0.85 6.09
N ASP A 139 34.02 1.91 6.48
CA ASP A 139 34.15 2.30 7.88
C ASP A 139 32.83 2.89 8.43
N SER A 140 32.80 3.20 9.73
CA SER A 140 31.60 3.72 10.39
C SER A 140 31.18 5.12 9.91
N ILE A 141 32.13 5.97 9.51
CA ILE A 141 31.86 7.32 9.02
C ILE A 141 31.22 7.23 7.63
N GLN A 142 31.80 6.41 6.75
CA GLN A 142 31.30 6.17 5.40
C GLN A 142 29.90 5.54 5.42
N LYS A 143 29.64 4.60 6.34
CA LYS A 143 28.30 4.03 6.55
C LYS A 143 27.29 5.10 6.94
N ASN A 144 27.62 5.96 7.90
CA ASN A 144 26.73 7.04 8.32
C ASN A 144 26.44 8.03 7.18
N GLN A 145 27.46 8.43 6.43
CA GLN A 145 27.27 9.29 5.25
C GLN A 145 26.40 8.63 4.18
N SER A 146 26.57 7.33 3.94
CA SER A 146 25.72 6.55 3.04
C SER A 146 24.26 6.56 3.48
N TYR A 147 23.98 6.35 4.78
CA TYR A 147 22.62 6.45 5.32
C TYR A 147 22.01 7.83 5.15
N ASP A 148 22.77 8.91 5.39
CA ASP A 148 22.26 10.28 5.21
C ASP A 148 21.92 10.61 3.75
N ILE A 149 22.71 10.10 2.81
CA ILE A 149 22.41 10.24 1.37
C ILE A 149 21.17 9.42 1.02
N LEU A 150 21.08 8.18 1.51
CA LEU A 150 19.94 7.30 1.27
C LEU A 150 18.63 7.89 1.79
N HIS A 151 18.62 8.38 3.04
CA HIS A 151 17.43 8.99 3.64
C HIS A 151 16.97 10.21 2.84
N ARG A 152 17.90 11.03 2.32
CA ARG A 152 17.56 12.14 1.42
C ARG A 152 16.93 11.65 0.13
N ALA A 153 17.51 10.64 -0.51
CA ALA A 153 16.98 10.07 -1.75
C ALA A 153 15.58 9.45 -1.56
N PHE A 154 15.34 8.74 -0.45
CA PHE A 154 14.01 8.24 -0.09
C PHE A 154 13.00 9.38 0.10
N PHE A 155 13.40 10.47 0.74
CA PHE A 155 12.52 11.61 0.94
C PHE A 155 12.21 12.35 -0.37
N GLU A 156 13.20 12.48 -1.26
CA GLU A 156 13.00 13.02 -2.61
C GLU A 156 12.01 12.18 -3.42
N ASN A 157 12.10 10.85 -3.36
CA ASN A 157 11.14 9.98 -4.01
C ASN A 157 9.71 10.13 -3.41
N LEU A 158 9.60 10.17 -2.08
CA LEU A 158 8.33 10.45 -1.37
C LEU A 158 7.72 11.81 -1.75
N SER A 159 8.54 12.81 -2.04
CA SER A 159 8.05 14.14 -2.45
C SER A 159 7.23 14.08 -3.75
N THR A 160 7.48 13.10 -4.61
CA THR A 160 6.66 12.86 -5.80
C THR A 160 5.25 12.41 -5.41
N LEU A 161 5.12 11.45 -4.49
CA LEU A 161 3.82 11.04 -3.93
C LEU A 161 3.09 12.22 -3.29
N TYR A 162 3.81 13.02 -2.49
CA TYR A 162 3.22 14.19 -1.83
C TYR A 162 2.75 15.24 -2.84
N SER A 163 3.52 15.49 -3.90
CA SER A 163 3.15 16.46 -4.94
C SER A 163 1.86 16.06 -5.67
N ILE A 164 1.68 14.76 -5.93
CA ILE A 164 0.47 14.22 -6.55
C ILE A 164 -0.70 14.32 -5.58
N THR A 165 -0.49 13.91 -4.31
CA THR A 165 -1.49 14.03 -3.24
C THR A 165 -1.99 15.48 -3.11
N ARG A 166 -1.09 16.46 -3.13
CA ARG A 166 -1.43 17.90 -3.09
C ARG A 166 -2.11 18.40 -4.35
N LYS A 167 -1.74 17.89 -5.53
CA LYS A 167 -2.36 18.28 -6.80
C LYS A 167 -3.84 17.89 -6.85
N TYR A 168 -4.19 16.73 -6.32
CA TYR A 168 -5.56 16.21 -6.34
C TYR A 168 -6.33 16.46 -5.04
N ASP A 169 -5.64 16.88 -3.98
CA ASP A 169 -6.17 17.14 -2.64
C ASP A 169 -6.80 15.90 -1.98
N TYR A 170 -6.24 14.72 -2.28
CA TYR A 170 -6.57 13.46 -1.61
C TYR A 170 -5.40 12.48 -1.72
N TYR A 171 -5.36 11.50 -0.81
CA TYR A 171 -4.39 10.41 -0.87
C TYR A 171 -4.73 9.46 -2.04
N PRO A 172 -3.81 9.19 -2.98
CA PRO A 172 -4.13 8.40 -4.15
C PRO A 172 -4.33 6.92 -3.79
N THR A 173 -5.58 6.45 -3.84
CA THR A 173 -5.97 5.04 -3.68
C THR A 173 -6.60 4.50 -4.95
N ALA A 174 -6.80 3.19 -5.05
CA ALA A 174 -7.54 2.65 -6.19
C ALA A 174 -9.01 3.09 -6.24
N LYS A 175 -9.61 3.52 -5.12
CA LYS A 175 -10.98 4.02 -5.08
C LYS A 175 -11.10 5.47 -5.57
N SER A 176 -10.18 6.34 -5.16
CA SER A 176 -10.28 7.79 -5.46
C SER A 176 -9.48 8.21 -6.70
N PHE A 177 -8.38 7.52 -7.02
CA PHE A 177 -7.48 7.90 -8.10
C PHE A 177 -7.63 7.00 -9.33
N ALA A 178 -7.06 5.79 -9.23
CA ALA A 178 -6.97 4.73 -10.24
C ALA A 178 -6.24 3.54 -9.59
N LEU A 179 -6.37 2.34 -10.17
CA LEU A 179 -5.64 1.15 -9.75
C LEU A 179 -4.12 1.35 -9.93
N ILE A 180 -3.39 1.31 -8.82
CA ILE A 180 -1.92 1.40 -8.79
C ILE A 180 -1.38 -0.03 -8.66
N GLN A 181 -1.13 -0.67 -9.80
CA GLN A 181 -0.72 -2.08 -9.88
C GLN A 181 0.65 -2.33 -9.21
N ASN A 182 1.54 -1.33 -9.26
CA ASN A 182 2.81 -1.34 -8.54
C ASN A 182 2.73 -0.45 -7.30
N SER A 183 2.15 -0.98 -6.22
CA SER A 183 1.96 -0.27 -4.94
C SER A 183 3.23 0.46 -4.49
N PHE A 184 3.07 1.74 -4.16
CA PHE A 184 4.13 2.61 -3.68
C PHE A 184 4.36 2.54 -2.16
N GLY A 185 3.65 1.67 -1.42
CA GLY A 185 3.70 1.64 0.06
C GLY A 185 5.11 1.42 0.64
N VAL A 186 6.04 0.83 -0.14
CA VAL A 186 7.44 0.72 0.28
C VAL A 186 8.14 2.08 0.45
N VAL A 187 7.73 3.09 -0.31
CA VAL A 187 8.28 4.45 -0.24
C VAL A 187 7.96 5.09 1.11
N GLU A 188 6.73 4.92 1.60
CA GLU A 188 6.31 5.38 2.92
C GLU A 188 7.03 4.60 4.01
N TYR A 189 7.08 3.27 3.86
CA TYR A 189 7.75 2.38 4.80
C TYR A 189 9.23 2.74 5.02
N HIS A 190 10.01 2.94 3.95
CA HIS A 190 11.41 3.35 4.06
C HIS A 190 11.58 4.75 4.68
N ASN A 191 10.65 5.67 4.42
CA ASN A 191 10.67 6.97 5.07
C ASN A 191 10.27 6.91 6.54
N TYR A 192 9.44 5.95 6.95
CA TYR A 192 9.18 5.70 8.37
C TYR A 192 10.36 4.98 9.06
N GLN A 193 11.07 4.11 8.36
CA GLN A 193 12.32 3.50 8.82
C GLN A 193 13.41 4.55 9.09
N ALA A 194 13.53 5.54 8.21
CA ALA A 194 14.48 6.62 8.34
C ALA A 194 14.07 7.59 9.46
N LYS A 195 14.64 7.45 10.65
CA LYS A 195 14.35 8.32 11.81
C LYS A 195 14.33 9.84 11.47
N PRO A 196 15.26 10.39 10.66
CA PRO A 196 15.22 11.80 10.28
C PRO A 196 14.01 12.21 9.42
N ASN A 197 13.41 11.28 8.69
CA ASN A 197 12.28 11.53 7.80
C ASN A 197 10.93 11.26 8.49
N PHE A 198 10.89 10.37 9.47
CA PHE A 198 9.67 9.82 10.07
C PHE A 198 8.60 10.88 10.41
N GLU A 199 8.92 11.85 11.28
CA GLU A 199 7.94 12.87 11.70
C GLU A 199 7.54 13.79 10.54
N LYS A 200 8.50 14.12 9.66
CA LYS A 200 8.24 14.98 8.50
C LYS A 200 7.26 14.31 7.54
N THR A 201 7.47 13.03 7.24
CA THR A 201 6.56 12.21 6.44
C THR A 201 5.17 12.16 7.08
N TRP A 202 5.10 11.89 8.38
CA TRP A 202 3.82 11.85 9.08
C TRP A 202 3.05 13.17 8.99
N ILE A 203 3.72 14.29 9.27
CA ILE A 203 3.10 15.63 9.22
C ILE A 203 2.56 15.94 7.82
N LEU A 204 3.29 15.59 6.77
CA LEU A 204 2.88 15.86 5.39
C LEU A 204 1.63 15.07 5.00
N PHE A 205 1.54 13.78 5.38
CA PHE A 205 0.49 12.89 4.89
C PHE A 205 -0.67 12.68 5.85
N TYR A 206 -0.50 12.91 7.15
CA TYR A 206 -1.55 12.65 8.16
C TYR A 206 -2.93 13.25 7.81
N PRO A 207 -3.04 14.51 7.33
CA PRO A 207 -4.34 15.05 6.93
C PRO A 207 -5.02 14.21 5.83
N PHE A 208 -4.25 13.71 4.87
CA PHE A 208 -4.75 12.91 3.76
C PHE A 208 -5.07 11.47 4.17
N TYR A 209 -4.24 10.84 5.01
CA TYR A 209 -4.55 9.53 5.57
C TYR A 209 -5.83 9.56 6.40
N LYS A 210 -5.98 10.59 7.24
CA LYS A 210 -7.19 10.78 8.04
C LYS A 210 -8.43 10.85 7.17
N GLU A 211 -8.40 11.66 6.12
CA GLU A 211 -9.53 11.81 5.20
C GLU A 211 -9.82 10.50 4.43
N ALA A 212 -8.79 9.86 3.88
CA ALA A 212 -8.92 8.59 3.18
C ALA A 212 -9.47 7.48 4.09
N TYR A 213 -9.05 7.44 5.36
CA TYR A 213 -9.56 6.48 6.34
C TYR A 213 -11.05 6.70 6.61
N LEU A 214 -11.46 7.95 6.85
CA LEU A 214 -12.87 8.32 7.08
C LEU A 214 -13.76 8.03 5.86
N LYS A 215 -13.18 8.03 4.66
CA LYS A 215 -13.84 7.64 3.39
C LYS A 215 -13.81 6.12 3.12
N ASN A 216 -13.21 5.31 3.99
CA ASN A 216 -12.98 3.87 3.79
C ASN A 216 -12.16 3.55 2.54
N GLU A 217 -11.18 4.40 2.21
CA GLU A 217 -10.24 4.21 1.12
C GLU A 217 -8.94 3.53 1.57
N ILE A 218 -8.59 3.67 2.85
CA ILE A 218 -7.49 2.95 3.50
C ILE A 218 -7.98 2.33 4.82
N ASP A 219 -7.28 1.32 5.33
CA ASP A 219 -7.55 0.73 6.65
C ASP A 219 -6.66 1.38 7.73
N TYR A 220 -6.87 0.99 8.99
CA TYR A 220 -6.15 1.54 10.15
C TYR A 220 -4.62 1.26 10.16
N ILE A 221 -4.13 0.47 9.20
CA ILE A 221 -2.75 0.01 9.12
C ILE A 221 -1.74 1.15 9.04
N GLU A 222 -2.07 2.27 8.38
CA GLU A 222 -1.15 3.42 8.30
C GLU A 222 -0.89 4.04 9.68
N PHE A 223 -1.92 4.10 10.52
CA PHE A 223 -1.81 4.61 11.89
C PHE A 223 -1.07 3.60 12.80
N LYS A 224 -1.28 2.29 12.58
CA LYS A 224 -0.53 1.23 13.27
C LYS A 224 0.95 1.27 12.87
N ASN A 225 1.26 1.52 11.60
CA ASN A 225 2.63 1.68 11.11
C ASN A 225 3.32 2.88 11.76
N TYR A 226 2.62 4.00 11.93
CA TYR A 226 3.14 5.13 12.69
C TYR A 226 3.48 4.74 14.13
N ASP A 227 2.58 4.08 14.84
CA ASP A 227 2.84 3.64 16.22
C ASP A 227 4.04 2.70 16.31
N ASN A 228 4.15 1.73 15.39
CA ASN A 228 5.29 0.82 15.30
C ASN A 228 6.62 1.59 15.18
N TRP A 229 6.72 2.50 14.23
CA TRP A 229 7.95 3.25 13.98
C TRP A 229 8.23 4.32 15.05
N SER A 230 7.20 4.96 15.58
CA SER A 230 7.32 5.87 16.74
C SER A 230 7.87 5.13 17.95
N PHE A 231 7.42 3.90 18.21
CA PHE A 231 7.98 3.09 19.28
C PHE A 231 9.45 2.71 19.00
N ILE A 232 9.76 2.26 17.79
CA ILE A 232 11.14 1.91 17.42
C ILE A 232 12.08 3.11 17.63
N HIS A 233 11.69 4.32 17.19
CA HIS A 233 12.54 5.51 17.21
C HIS A 233 12.59 6.25 18.55
N TYR A 234 11.46 6.27 19.28
CA TYR A 234 11.25 7.16 20.43
C TYR A 234 10.65 6.48 21.68
N LYS A 235 10.34 5.18 21.61
CA LYS A 235 9.69 4.42 22.70
C LYS A 235 8.37 5.03 23.17
N LYS A 236 7.63 5.66 22.24
CA LYS A 236 6.33 6.31 22.47
C LYS A 236 5.34 5.90 21.39
N ILE A 237 4.05 5.95 21.70
CA ILE A 237 2.95 5.66 20.75
C ILE A 237 1.95 6.81 20.74
N LYS A 238 1.21 6.98 19.64
CA LYS A 238 0.24 8.07 19.46
C LYS A 238 -1.19 7.57 19.39
N PHE A 239 -1.42 6.45 18.72
CA PHE A 239 -2.76 5.91 18.48
C PHE A 239 -3.09 4.70 19.34
N ASP A 240 -2.15 4.14 20.10
CA ASP A 240 -2.36 2.96 20.93
C ASP A 240 -2.82 1.70 20.14
N LEU A 241 -2.35 1.57 18.89
CA LEU A 241 -2.76 0.52 17.96
C LEU A 241 -1.85 -0.72 17.94
N ILE A 242 -0.81 -0.72 18.79
CA ILE A 242 0.18 -1.79 18.85
C ILE A 242 0.22 -2.42 20.25
N ASN A 243 0.58 -3.69 20.28
CA ASN A 243 1.00 -4.37 21.50
C ASN A 243 2.53 -4.39 21.52
N VAL A 244 3.14 -3.69 22.48
CA VAL A 244 4.61 -3.58 22.55
C VAL A 244 5.29 -4.89 22.91
N GLU A 245 4.55 -5.84 23.48
CA GLU A 245 5.04 -7.20 23.76
C GLU A 245 5.22 -8.03 22.48
N GLU A 246 4.52 -7.67 21.39
CA GLU A 246 4.66 -8.30 20.07
C GLU A 246 5.83 -7.73 19.26
N ILE A 247 6.46 -6.66 19.75
CA ILE A 247 7.60 -6.03 19.08
C ILE A 247 8.85 -6.87 19.30
N PRO A 248 9.61 -7.22 18.24
CA PRO A 248 10.82 -8.03 18.37
C PRO A 248 11.81 -7.46 19.40
N LEU A 249 12.49 -8.35 20.13
CA LEU A 249 13.41 -7.98 21.22
C LEU A 249 14.49 -6.99 20.78
N GLN A 250 14.99 -7.09 19.54
CA GLN A 250 15.97 -6.14 19.01
C GLN A 250 15.47 -4.68 18.99
N PHE A 251 14.16 -4.47 18.97
CA PHE A 251 13.50 -3.16 18.96
C PHE A 251 12.84 -2.83 20.30
N ASN A 252 12.71 -3.79 21.22
CA ASN A 252 12.23 -3.62 22.60
C ASN A 252 13.20 -4.26 23.62
N PRO A 253 14.47 -3.80 23.70
CA PRO A 253 15.47 -4.42 24.57
C PRO A 253 15.13 -4.30 26.06
N ASP A 254 14.36 -3.27 26.43
CA ASP A 254 13.94 -3.00 27.81
C ASP A 254 12.71 -3.81 28.23
N LEU A 255 12.18 -4.68 27.34
CA LEU A 255 10.99 -5.50 27.56
C LEU A 255 9.79 -4.68 28.08
N LEU A 256 9.60 -3.49 27.50
CA LEU A 256 8.48 -2.63 27.84
C LEU A 256 7.18 -3.38 27.58
N LYS A 257 6.32 -3.43 28.61
CA LYS A 257 4.96 -3.98 28.52
C LYS A 257 3.94 -2.95 28.06
N ILE A 258 4.22 -1.67 28.30
CA ILE A 258 3.37 -0.55 27.93
C ILE A 258 4.28 0.57 27.42
N ALA A 259 3.95 1.15 26.26
CA ALA A 259 4.59 2.37 25.81
C ALA A 259 3.80 3.61 26.28
N PRO A 260 4.50 4.68 26.69
CA PRO A 260 3.87 5.95 26.99
C PRO A 260 3.15 6.52 25.76
N ILE A 261 1.92 6.96 25.97
CA ILE A 261 1.09 7.63 24.97
C ILE A 261 1.51 9.10 24.91
N ILE A 262 1.82 9.61 23.71
CA ILE A 262 2.32 10.98 23.50
C ILE A 262 1.29 12.01 24.00
N ASP A 263 0.04 11.84 23.59
CA ASP A 263 -1.08 12.72 23.93
C ASP A 263 -2.35 11.88 24.14
N PRO A 264 -2.70 11.57 25.40
CA PRO A 264 -3.88 10.76 25.71
C PRO A 264 -5.20 11.40 25.26
N ILE A 265 -5.31 12.74 25.33
CA ILE A 265 -6.53 13.47 24.98
C ILE A 265 -6.75 13.37 23.47
N TYR A 266 -5.72 13.71 22.69
CA TYR A 266 -5.76 13.58 21.23
C TYR A 266 -6.06 12.15 20.79
N LYS A 267 -5.45 11.15 21.47
CA LYS A 267 -5.73 9.73 21.19
C LYS A 267 -7.21 9.41 21.39
N ASP A 268 -7.81 9.80 22.52
CA ASP A 268 -9.23 9.54 22.78
C ASP A 268 -10.15 10.24 21.77
N GLU A 269 -9.80 11.45 21.33
CA GLU A 269 -10.52 12.18 20.26
C GLU A 269 -10.49 11.43 18.93
N ILE A 270 -9.30 10.98 18.49
CA ILE A 270 -9.14 10.23 17.23
C ILE A 270 -9.88 8.90 17.30
N TRP A 271 -9.81 8.18 18.41
CA TRP A 271 -10.52 6.90 18.56
C TRP A 271 -12.03 7.07 18.42
N LYS A 272 -12.57 8.12 19.04
CA LYS A 272 -13.98 8.46 18.92
C LYS A 272 -14.35 8.84 17.49
N GLU A 273 -13.55 9.69 16.85
CA GLU A 273 -13.78 10.15 15.47
C GLU A 273 -13.74 8.98 14.48
N PHE A 274 -12.78 8.07 14.64
CA PHE A 274 -12.57 6.92 13.76
C PHE A 274 -13.46 5.73 14.11
N GLY A 275 -14.21 5.81 15.21
CA GLY A 275 -15.05 4.72 15.70
C GLY A 275 -14.25 3.48 16.10
N TRP A 276 -12.97 3.65 16.47
CA TRP A 276 -12.14 2.57 16.98
C TRP A 276 -12.62 2.12 18.36
N LYS A 277 -12.66 0.81 18.56
CA LYS A 277 -13.03 0.20 19.84
C LYS A 277 -11.78 -0.35 20.50
N ASN A 278 -11.70 -0.19 21.83
CA ASN A 278 -10.65 -0.81 22.64
C ASN A 278 -10.86 -2.32 22.59
N ASN A 279 -10.14 -2.97 21.68
CA ASN A 279 -10.08 -4.42 21.61
C ASN A 279 -8.97 -4.99 22.52
N LYS A 280 -8.36 -4.16 23.37
CA LYS A 280 -7.48 -4.62 24.46
C LYS A 280 -8.36 -5.19 25.60
N GLN A 281 -8.92 -6.37 25.38
CA GLN A 281 -9.40 -7.29 26.41
C GLN A 281 -8.66 -8.62 26.24
#